data_AF-A0A6C0H1Y9-F1
#
_entry.id   AF-A0A6C0H1Y9-F1
#
_cell.length_a   1.000
_cell.length_b   1.000
_cell.length_c   1.000
_cell.angle_alpha   90.00
_cell.angle_beta   90.00
_cell.angle_gamma   90.00
#
_symmetry.space_group_name_H-M   'P 1'
#
loop_
_entity.id
_entity.type
_entity.pdbx_description
1 polymer ?
#
loop_
_entity_poly.entity_id
_entity_poly.type
_entity_poly.pdbx_seq_one_letter_code
_entity_poly.pdbx_strand_id
1 'polypeptide(L)'
;MNYLKKYLKYKQKYISLKNKLRGGRTKSDYVVGINFEGGKIIKHIKKYVQCLAYANLQITMDAPYHSIPRVADEALRNRGRSEQQFDKKYGYDEEKLCDKLELILEHIKRKYHDIKLVIQIARGKAAISTENEIIIPILNKCEIKNYEIIHGYRTSNYYIPKDDTKFIFINYGMFAELSDNIPLFIGEICNPVITYDIQNYNKDNYGNKFIYDGIESFEEDPKNILNQIVGFKKLILYGISDTMPFITPEIYCEEHILPELVESL
;
A
#
# COMPACT_ATOMS: atom_id res chain seq x y z
N MET A 1 22.43 19.26 -4.69
CA MET A 1 22.92 19.96 -3.47
C MET A 1 21.81 20.59 -2.61
N ASN A 2 20.66 20.98 -3.18
CA ASN A 2 19.55 21.64 -2.45
C ASN A 2 18.66 20.67 -1.64
N TYR A 3 18.44 19.46 -2.16
CA TYR A 3 17.63 18.41 -1.53
C TYR A 3 18.19 17.95 -0.18
N LEU A 4 19.50 17.70 -0.10
CA LEU A 4 20.17 17.21 1.10
C LEU A 4 20.09 18.21 2.27
N LYS A 5 20.26 19.51 1.99
CA LYS A 5 20.13 20.57 3.01
C LYS A 5 18.70 20.71 3.51
N LYS A 6 17.71 20.62 2.62
CA LYS A 6 16.28 20.66 2.96
C LYS A 6 15.90 19.44 3.81
N TYR A 7 16.34 18.25 3.42
CA TYR A 7 16.17 16.98 4.16
C TYR A 7 16.77 17.05 5.58
N LEU A 8 18.01 17.56 5.73
CA LEU A 8 18.64 17.68 7.04
C LEU A 8 17.89 18.63 8.00
N LYS A 9 17.33 19.72 7.46
CA LYS A 9 16.50 20.65 8.23
C LYS A 9 15.17 20.01 8.68
N TYR A 10 14.52 19.23 7.81
CA TYR A 10 13.35 18.44 8.18
C TYR A 10 13.67 17.37 9.23
N LYS A 11 14.80 16.68 9.09
CA LYS A 11 15.27 15.65 10.04
C LYS A 11 15.44 16.19 11.45
N GLN A 12 15.99 17.40 11.61
CA GLN A 12 16.12 18.03 12.92
C GLN A 12 14.75 18.39 13.53
N LYS A 13 13.80 18.84 12.71
CA LYS A 13 12.42 19.13 13.14
C LYS A 13 11.68 17.84 13.56
N TYR A 14 11.81 16.77 12.78
CA TYR A 14 11.23 15.45 13.04
C TYR A 14 11.79 14.81 14.32
N ILE A 15 13.11 14.79 14.52
CA ILE A 15 13.71 14.25 15.76
C ILE A 15 13.21 15.04 16.98
N SER A 16 13.05 16.36 16.85
CA SER A 16 12.52 17.21 17.91
C SER A 16 11.05 16.94 18.22
N LEU A 17 10.19 16.76 17.21
CA LEU A 17 8.77 16.43 17.42
C LEU A 17 8.57 14.99 17.91
N LYS A 18 9.28 14.02 17.34
CA LYS A 18 9.27 12.61 17.79
C LYS A 18 9.61 12.46 19.27
N ASN A 19 10.59 13.22 19.75
CA ASN A 19 10.94 13.24 21.17
C ASN A 19 9.87 13.89 22.06
N LYS A 20 9.04 14.79 21.52
CA LYS A 20 7.86 15.34 22.22
C LYS A 20 6.68 14.36 22.23
N LEU A 21 6.46 13.61 21.14
CA LEU A 21 5.34 12.68 21.00
C LEU A 21 5.53 11.35 21.75
N ARG A 22 6.79 10.93 22.01
CA ARG A 22 7.11 9.74 22.82
C ARG A 22 6.66 9.79 24.29
N GLY A 23 6.09 10.91 24.75
CA GLY A 23 5.49 11.06 26.08
C GLY A 23 4.10 10.41 26.25
N GLY A 24 3.40 10.07 25.15
CA GLY A 24 2.09 9.41 25.18
C GLY A 24 2.14 8.01 24.55
N ARG A 25 1.66 6.99 25.27
CA ARG A 25 1.50 5.57 24.83
C ARG A 25 0.61 5.52 23.58
N THR A 26 0.75 4.64 22.58
CA THR A 26 0.92 3.17 22.56
C THR A 26 1.71 2.74 21.30
N LYS A 27 2.64 1.79 21.42
CA LYS A 27 3.24 1.16 20.22
C LYS A 27 2.16 0.33 19.52
N SER A 28 1.55 0.88 18.49
CA SER A 28 0.69 0.13 17.56
C SER A 28 1.47 -1.05 16.98
N ASP A 29 0.92 -2.26 17.04
CA ASP A 29 1.43 -3.46 16.35
C ASP A 29 1.22 -3.42 14.82
N TYR A 30 0.67 -2.32 14.31
CA TYR A 30 0.43 -2.07 12.90
C TYR A 30 1.53 -1.22 12.28
N VAL A 31 1.92 -1.58 11.06
CA VAL A 31 2.69 -0.70 10.16
C VAL A 31 1.81 0.50 9.82
N VAL A 32 2.41 1.67 9.63
CA VAL A 32 1.72 2.84 9.07
C VAL A 32 2.26 3.16 7.68
N GLY A 33 1.37 3.31 6.71
CA GLY A 33 1.73 3.60 5.32
C GLY A 33 0.78 4.58 4.65
N ILE A 34 1.20 5.12 3.51
CA ILE A 34 0.40 6.04 2.69
C ILE A 34 0.52 5.70 1.20
N ASN A 35 -0.59 5.80 0.47
CA ASN A 35 -0.63 5.76 -1.00
C ASN A 35 -1.83 6.55 -1.56
N PHE A 36 -2.03 6.55 -2.87
CA PHE A 36 -3.20 7.19 -3.52
C PHE A 36 -4.49 6.37 -3.40
N GLU A 37 -4.40 5.11 -3.02
CA GLU A 37 -5.50 4.15 -3.12
C GLU A 37 -6.22 4.00 -1.77
N GLY A 38 -5.52 3.78 -0.66
CA GLY A 38 -6.09 3.77 0.69
C GLY A 38 -7.16 2.72 0.92
N GLY A 39 -7.20 1.64 0.14
CA GLY A 39 -8.33 0.71 0.15
C GLY A 39 -9.61 1.24 -0.50
N LYS A 40 -9.63 2.43 -1.13
CA LYS A 40 -10.77 2.94 -1.91
C LYS A 40 -11.22 1.97 -3.01
N ILE A 41 -10.28 1.24 -3.62
CA ILE A 41 -10.56 0.19 -4.59
C ILE A 41 -11.31 -0.97 -3.96
N ILE A 42 -10.98 -1.33 -2.71
CA ILE A 42 -11.65 -2.41 -1.98
C ILE A 42 -13.05 -1.94 -1.59
N LYS A 43 -13.17 -0.72 -1.08
CA LYS A 43 -14.46 -0.08 -0.81
C LYS A 43 -15.35 -0.08 -2.06
N HIS A 44 -14.79 0.27 -3.22
CA HIS A 44 -15.48 0.24 -4.50
C HIS A 44 -15.94 -1.18 -4.85
N ILE A 45 -15.04 -2.16 -4.79
CA ILE A 45 -15.33 -3.54 -5.19
C ILE A 45 -16.34 -4.23 -4.27
N LYS A 46 -16.33 -3.93 -2.97
CA LYS A 46 -17.27 -4.49 -2.00
C LYS A 46 -18.73 -4.11 -2.26
N LYS A 47 -18.99 -3.07 -3.05
CA LYS A 47 -20.36 -2.69 -3.46
C LYS A 47 -20.99 -3.70 -4.42
N TYR A 48 -20.18 -4.52 -5.08
CA TYR A 48 -20.66 -5.52 -6.03
C TYR A 48 -20.89 -6.86 -5.34
N VAL A 49 -22.13 -7.36 -5.40
CA VAL A 49 -22.53 -8.65 -4.84
C VAL A 49 -21.79 -9.83 -5.49
N GLN A 50 -21.30 -9.64 -6.71
CA GLN A 50 -20.51 -10.58 -7.48
C GLN A 50 -19.11 -10.81 -6.87
N CYS A 51 -18.59 -9.88 -6.07
CA CYS A 51 -17.30 -10.03 -5.38
C CYS A 51 -17.43 -10.97 -4.17
N LEU A 52 -16.91 -12.18 -4.32
CA LEU A 52 -16.98 -13.21 -3.27
C LEU A 52 -15.91 -13.01 -2.20
N ALA A 53 -14.71 -12.61 -2.61
CA ALA A 53 -13.58 -12.34 -1.73
C ALA A 53 -12.60 -11.35 -2.38
N TYR A 54 -11.74 -10.76 -1.57
CA TYR A 54 -10.72 -9.84 -2.05
C TYR A 54 -9.39 -9.98 -1.30
N ALA A 55 -8.30 -9.51 -1.91
CA ALA A 55 -7.01 -9.33 -1.26
C ALA A 55 -6.45 -7.95 -1.63
N ASN A 56 -6.15 -7.11 -0.64
CA ASN A 56 -5.50 -5.83 -0.88
C ASN A 56 -4.00 -5.95 -0.61
N LEU A 57 -3.22 -6.31 -1.62
CA LEU A 57 -1.79 -6.51 -1.46
C LEU A 57 -1.11 -5.15 -1.52
N GLN A 58 -0.57 -4.70 -0.38
CA GLN A 58 0.18 -3.44 -0.32
C GLN A 58 1.64 -3.72 -0.13
N ILE A 59 2.42 -3.41 -1.15
CA ILE A 59 3.84 -3.68 -1.19
C ILE A 59 4.59 -2.45 -0.70
N THR A 60 5.45 -2.67 0.28
CA THR A 60 6.26 -1.59 0.85
C THR A 60 7.22 -1.06 -0.20
N MET A 61 7.11 0.23 -0.53
CA MET A 61 8.03 0.92 -1.43
C MET A 61 9.25 1.45 -0.70
N ASP A 62 10.11 2.11 -1.48
CA ASP A 62 11.12 3.00 -0.98
C ASP A 62 10.53 3.97 0.07
N ALA A 63 11.15 3.99 1.24
CA ALA A 63 10.66 4.74 2.39
C ALA A 63 11.51 6.02 2.52
N PRO A 64 11.08 7.16 1.91
CA PRO A 64 11.84 8.40 1.94
C PRO A 64 11.93 9.02 3.35
N TYR A 65 11.28 8.39 4.34
CA TYR A 65 11.13 8.79 5.73
C TYR A 65 12.22 8.25 6.67
N HIS A 66 13.05 7.30 6.23
CA HIS A 66 14.10 6.70 7.07
C HIS A 66 15.40 7.50 7.08
N SER A 67 16.25 7.23 8.08
CA SER A 67 17.52 7.93 8.37
C SER A 67 18.56 7.84 7.24
N ILE A 68 18.40 6.87 6.35
CA ILE A 68 19.08 6.76 5.05
C ILE A 68 17.97 6.90 4.00
N PRO A 69 17.86 8.05 3.29
CA PRO A 69 16.85 8.22 2.27
C PRO A 69 17.09 7.18 1.17
N ARG A 70 16.19 6.20 1.11
CA ARG A 70 16.11 5.25 0.00
C ARG A 70 15.20 5.90 -1.02
N VAL A 71 15.76 6.71 -1.89
CA VAL A 71 15.03 7.40 -2.96
C VAL A 71 15.68 6.97 -4.25
N ALA A 72 14.96 6.19 -5.05
CA ALA A 72 15.44 5.85 -6.38
C ALA A 72 15.50 7.11 -7.25
N ASP A 73 16.51 7.18 -8.11
CA ASP A 73 16.69 8.28 -9.07
C ASP A 73 15.45 8.45 -9.96
N GLU A 74 15.11 9.69 -10.35
CA GLU A 74 13.95 9.98 -11.19
C GLU A 74 13.99 9.26 -12.54
N ALA A 75 15.15 9.12 -13.16
CA ALA A 75 15.31 8.37 -14.42
C ALA A 75 14.93 6.90 -14.25
N LEU A 76 15.11 6.35 -13.05
CA LEU A 76 14.87 4.94 -12.71
C LEU A 76 13.44 4.72 -12.22
N ARG A 77 12.88 5.66 -11.46
CA ARG A 77 11.43 5.74 -11.21
C ARG A 77 10.64 5.85 -12.51
N ASN A 78 11.19 6.55 -13.50
CA ASN A 78 10.60 6.67 -14.84
C ASN A 78 10.67 5.38 -15.66
N ARG A 79 11.60 4.46 -15.37
CA ARG A 79 11.68 3.13 -16.01
C ARG A 79 10.68 2.12 -15.43
N GLY A 80 10.13 2.39 -14.25
CA GLY A 80 9.29 1.45 -13.52
C GLY A 80 10.12 0.38 -12.79
N ARG A 81 9.59 -0.13 -11.67
CA ARG A 81 10.26 -1.12 -10.79
C ARG A 81 11.54 -0.63 -10.08
N SER A 82 11.52 0.59 -9.58
CA SER A 82 12.67 1.18 -8.85
C SER A 82 13.11 0.39 -7.62
N GLU A 83 12.26 -0.48 -7.07
CA GLU A 83 12.60 -1.38 -5.96
C GLU A 83 13.77 -2.32 -6.28
N GLN A 84 13.95 -2.72 -7.54
CA GLN A 84 14.98 -3.68 -7.96
C GLN A 84 16.42 -3.16 -7.78
N GLN A 85 16.59 -1.86 -7.52
CA GLN A 85 17.89 -1.24 -7.28
C GLN A 85 18.36 -1.40 -5.84
N PHE A 86 17.44 -1.78 -4.96
CA PHE A 86 17.70 -1.98 -3.55
C PHE A 86 18.04 -3.45 -3.34
N ASP A 87 19.18 -3.92 -3.86
CA ASP A 87 19.71 -5.28 -3.68
C ASP A 87 19.53 -5.82 -2.25
N LYS A 88 19.75 -7.12 -2.02
CA LYS A 88 19.63 -7.78 -0.70
C LYS A 88 20.19 -6.97 0.50
N LYS A 89 21.20 -6.12 0.28
CA LYS A 89 21.73 -5.14 1.26
C LYS A 89 20.68 -4.17 1.85
N TYR A 90 19.68 -3.76 1.07
CA TYR A 90 18.56 -2.92 1.50
C TYR A 90 17.26 -3.72 1.69
N GLY A 91 17.32 -5.03 1.44
CA GLY A 91 16.31 -5.99 1.83
C GLY A 91 15.26 -6.32 0.77
N TYR A 92 15.34 -5.79 -0.46
CA TYR A 92 14.47 -6.27 -1.53
C TYR A 92 14.85 -7.70 -1.90
N ASP A 93 13.83 -8.55 -1.92
CA ASP A 93 13.94 -9.97 -2.20
C ASP A 93 12.74 -10.37 -3.05
N GLU A 94 12.92 -10.30 -4.38
CA GLU A 94 11.87 -10.56 -5.35
C GLU A 94 11.32 -11.99 -5.23
N GLU A 95 12.18 -12.96 -4.92
CA GLU A 95 11.77 -14.34 -4.68
C GLU A 95 10.76 -14.41 -3.52
N LYS A 96 11.02 -13.74 -2.40
CA LYS A 96 10.07 -13.71 -1.28
C LYS A 96 8.75 -13.01 -1.60
N LEU A 97 8.79 -11.96 -2.44
CA LEU A 97 7.58 -11.30 -2.92
C LEU A 97 6.75 -12.27 -3.78
N CYS A 98 7.41 -12.99 -4.68
CA CYS A 98 6.78 -14.01 -5.53
C CYS A 98 6.22 -15.16 -4.70
N ASP A 99 6.97 -15.69 -3.73
CA ASP A 99 6.53 -16.77 -2.83
C ASP A 99 5.28 -16.38 -2.03
N LYS A 100 5.24 -15.14 -1.52
CA LYS A 100 4.05 -14.64 -0.81
C LYS A 100 2.84 -14.50 -1.73
N LEU A 101 3.04 -14.03 -2.96
CA LEU A 101 1.95 -13.92 -3.93
C LEU A 101 1.45 -15.31 -4.36
N GLU A 102 2.35 -16.26 -4.58
CA GLU A 102 2.02 -17.66 -4.86
C GLU A 102 1.19 -18.27 -3.72
N LEU A 103 1.58 -18.07 -2.47
CA LEU A 103 0.81 -18.52 -1.30
C LEU A 103 -0.64 -17.99 -1.31
N ILE A 104 -0.83 -16.73 -1.69
CA ILE A 104 -2.16 -16.11 -1.80
C ILE A 104 -2.96 -16.75 -2.93
N LEU A 105 -2.35 -16.91 -4.10
CA LEU A 105 -2.99 -17.47 -5.30
C LEU A 105 -3.36 -18.95 -5.12
N GLU A 106 -2.50 -19.74 -4.49
CA GLU A 106 -2.80 -21.14 -4.13
C GLU A 106 -3.96 -21.23 -3.14
N HIS A 107 -4.01 -20.34 -2.14
CA HIS A 107 -5.15 -20.29 -1.22
C HIS A 107 -6.46 -19.95 -1.95
N ILE A 108 -6.42 -19.02 -2.90
CA ILE A 108 -7.57 -18.67 -3.74
C ILE A 108 -7.99 -19.86 -4.60
N LYS A 109 -7.05 -20.48 -5.33
CA LYS A 109 -7.31 -21.65 -6.20
C LYS A 109 -7.99 -22.77 -5.43
N ARG A 110 -7.50 -23.08 -4.23
CA ARG A 110 -8.06 -24.13 -3.37
C ARG A 110 -9.48 -23.82 -2.89
N LYS A 111 -9.77 -22.57 -2.54
CA LYS A 111 -11.04 -22.17 -1.90
C LYS A 111 -12.13 -21.77 -2.91
N TYR A 112 -11.74 -21.19 -4.03
CA TYR A 112 -12.62 -20.56 -5.02
C TYR A 112 -12.36 -21.13 -6.42
N HIS A 113 -12.20 -22.45 -6.51
CA HIS A 113 -11.98 -23.17 -7.76
C HIS A 113 -12.97 -22.71 -8.85
N ASP A 114 -12.47 -22.53 -10.08
CA ASP A 114 -13.19 -22.04 -11.27
C ASP A 114 -13.78 -20.61 -11.21
N ILE A 115 -13.68 -19.90 -10.08
CA ILE A 115 -14.13 -18.50 -10.00
C ILE A 115 -13.14 -17.59 -10.73
N LYS A 116 -13.67 -16.62 -11.49
CA LYS A 116 -12.87 -15.62 -12.19
C LYS A 116 -12.02 -14.82 -11.21
N LEU A 117 -10.72 -14.72 -11.48
CA LEU A 117 -9.80 -13.89 -10.73
C LEU A 117 -9.60 -12.54 -11.43
N VAL A 118 -9.87 -11.44 -10.75
CA VAL A 118 -9.59 -10.09 -11.26
C VAL A 118 -8.41 -9.51 -10.51
N ILE A 119 -7.36 -9.13 -11.21
CA ILE A 119 -6.15 -8.54 -10.61
C ILE A 119 -6.00 -7.12 -11.15
N GLN A 120 -6.11 -6.13 -10.26
CA GLN A 120 -5.80 -4.76 -10.61
C GLN A 120 -4.38 -4.39 -10.15
N ILE A 121 -3.52 -4.04 -11.10
CA ILE A 121 -2.13 -3.65 -10.86
C ILE A 121 -2.07 -2.12 -10.72
N ALA A 122 -2.03 -1.66 -9.47
CA ALA A 122 -2.03 -0.27 -9.07
C ALA A 122 -0.59 0.31 -9.01
N ARG A 123 0.22 0.08 -10.06
CA ARG A 123 1.67 0.42 -10.10
C ARG A 123 2.08 1.48 -11.15
N GLY A 124 1.13 2.24 -11.68
CA GLY A 124 1.41 3.33 -12.62
C GLY A 124 2.28 2.87 -13.80
N LYS A 125 3.43 3.52 -14.01
CA LYS A 125 4.35 3.20 -15.12
C LYS A 125 4.91 1.77 -15.08
N ALA A 126 4.97 1.14 -13.90
CA ALA A 126 5.49 -0.21 -13.73
C ALA A 126 4.43 -1.31 -13.90
N ALA A 127 3.17 -0.96 -14.23
CA ALA A 127 2.08 -1.93 -14.28
C ALA A 127 2.37 -3.05 -15.30
N ILE A 128 2.76 -2.70 -16.53
CA ILE A 128 3.02 -3.66 -17.62
C ILE A 128 4.22 -4.57 -17.32
N SER A 129 5.32 -4.04 -16.77
CA SER A 129 6.46 -4.88 -16.40
C SER A 129 6.11 -5.78 -15.21
N THR A 130 5.37 -5.28 -14.21
CA THR A 130 4.88 -6.10 -13.09
C THR A 130 3.98 -7.23 -13.56
N GLU A 131 3.07 -6.95 -14.51
CA GLU A 131 2.21 -7.95 -15.14
C GLU A 131 3.05 -9.09 -15.74
N ASN A 132 3.99 -8.75 -16.64
CA ASN A 132 4.73 -9.73 -17.42
C ASN A 132 5.80 -10.48 -16.61
N GLU A 133 6.43 -9.81 -15.65
CA GLU A 133 7.60 -10.35 -14.94
C GLU A 133 7.24 -11.00 -13.60
N ILE A 134 6.10 -10.63 -12.99
CA ILE A 134 5.68 -11.15 -11.69
C ILE A 134 4.34 -11.86 -11.78
N ILE A 135 3.28 -11.15 -12.20
CA ILE A 135 1.90 -11.65 -12.06
C ILE A 135 1.65 -12.86 -12.99
N ILE A 136 1.91 -12.73 -14.29
CA ILE A 136 1.69 -13.80 -15.27
C ILE A 136 2.52 -15.05 -14.96
N PRO A 137 3.84 -14.96 -14.67
CA PRO A 137 4.64 -16.13 -14.31
C PRO A 137 4.06 -16.92 -13.13
N ILE A 138 3.60 -16.23 -12.08
CA ILE A 138 3.05 -16.89 -10.89
C ILE A 138 1.65 -17.45 -11.18
N LEU A 139 0.80 -16.74 -11.93
CA LEU A 139 -0.49 -17.29 -12.37
C LEU A 139 -0.32 -18.59 -13.17
N ASN A 140 0.67 -18.64 -14.07
CA ASN A 140 1.00 -19.82 -14.84
C ASN A 140 1.50 -20.95 -13.94
N LYS A 141 2.37 -20.65 -12.97
CA LYS A 141 2.88 -21.61 -11.98
C LYS A 141 1.74 -22.20 -11.14
N CYS A 142 0.79 -21.37 -10.70
CA CYS A 142 -0.41 -21.79 -10.00
C CYS A 142 -1.49 -22.38 -10.92
N GLU A 143 -1.26 -22.46 -12.23
CA GLU A 143 -2.23 -22.95 -13.24
C GLU A 143 -3.58 -22.21 -13.24
N ILE A 144 -3.59 -20.93 -12.87
CA ILE A 144 -4.81 -20.10 -12.87
C ILE A 144 -5.03 -19.55 -14.29
N LYS A 145 -6.11 -20.00 -14.95
CA LYS A 145 -6.40 -19.64 -16.36
C LYS A 145 -7.57 -18.66 -16.51
N ASN A 146 -8.51 -18.65 -15.57
CA ASN A 146 -9.69 -17.78 -15.62
C ASN A 146 -9.39 -16.47 -14.88
N TYR A 147 -8.69 -15.54 -15.54
CA TYR A 147 -8.35 -14.25 -14.94
C TYR A 147 -8.51 -13.06 -15.88
N GLU A 148 -8.63 -11.87 -15.30
CA GLU A 148 -8.61 -10.57 -15.98
C GLU A 148 -7.62 -9.65 -15.25
N ILE A 149 -6.72 -9.01 -16.02
CA ILE A 149 -5.75 -8.05 -15.49
C ILE A 149 -6.16 -6.64 -15.89
N ILE A 150 -6.10 -5.71 -14.94
CA ILE A 150 -6.50 -4.31 -15.11
C ILE A 150 -5.37 -3.41 -14.64
N HIS A 151 -5.14 -2.32 -15.36
CA HIS A 151 -4.09 -1.37 -15.04
C HIS A 151 -4.65 -0.05 -14.52
N GLY A 152 -4.19 0.37 -13.35
CA GLY A 152 -4.51 1.68 -12.81
C GLY A 152 -4.71 1.68 -11.30
N TYR A 153 -4.48 2.86 -10.73
CA TYR A 153 -4.66 3.12 -9.30
C TYR A 153 -5.61 4.30 -9.04
N ARG A 154 -6.04 4.99 -10.10
CA ARG A 154 -7.00 6.09 -10.07
C ARG A 154 -8.42 5.56 -10.08
N THR A 155 -9.34 6.29 -9.47
CA THR A 155 -10.75 5.92 -9.37
C THR A 155 -11.39 5.65 -10.74
N SER A 156 -10.99 6.42 -11.76
CA SER A 156 -11.45 6.25 -13.15
C SER A 156 -11.09 4.91 -13.80
N ASN A 157 -10.11 4.20 -13.22
CA ASN A 157 -9.57 2.96 -13.77
C ASN A 157 -9.99 1.73 -12.95
N TYR A 158 -10.83 1.91 -11.93
CA TYR A 158 -11.26 0.81 -11.08
C TYR A 158 -12.10 -0.17 -11.87
N TYR A 159 -11.89 -1.45 -11.61
CA TYR A 159 -12.70 -2.50 -12.21
C TYR A 159 -14.19 -2.28 -11.98
N ILE A 160 -14.98 -2.49 -13.04
CA ILE A 160 -16.44 -2.52 -12.99
C ILE A 160 -16.85 -3.84 -13.65
N PRO A 161 -17.58 -4.73 -12.94
CA PRO A 161 -18.06 -5.97 -13.53
C PRO A 161 -19.02 -5.66 -14.68
N LYS A 162 -18.87 -6.37 -15.79
CA LYS A 162 -19.67 -6.17 -17.02
C LYS A 162 -20.96 -7.00 -17.03
N ASP A 163 -21.03 -8.01 -16.17
CA ASP A 163 -22.09 -9.00 -16.09
C ASP A 163 -22.18 -9.57 -14.65
N ASP A 164 -23.05 -10.55 -14.44
CA ASP A 164 -23.27 -11.20 -13.14
C ASP A 164 -22.23 -12.28 -12.79
N THR A 165 -21.12 -12.36 -13.52
CA THR A 165 -20.05 -13.32 -13.22
C THR A 165 -19.44 -13.03 -11.85
N LYS A 166 -19.46 -14.04 -10.98
CA LYS A 166 -18.82 -13.99 -9.67
C LYS A 166 -17.30 -13.92 -9.84
N PHE A 167 -16.65 -13.14 -8.98
CA PHE A 167 -15.20 -12.97 -9.05
C PHE A 167 -14.53 -12.88 -7.68
N ILE A 168 -13.22 -13.16 -7.68
CA ILE A 168 -12.29 -12.85 -6.59
C ILE A 168 -11.43 -11.67 -7.04
N PHE A 169 -11.21 -10.70 -6.17
CA PHE A 169 -10.49 -9.48 -6.52
C PHE A 169 -9.13 -9.39 -5.83
N ILE A 170 -8.07 -9.07 -6.55
CA ILE A 170 -6.76 -8.75 -5.98
C ILE A 170 -6.40 -7.34 -6.41
N ASN A 171 -6.14 -6.47 -5.44
CA ASN A 171 -5.42 -5.23 -5.68
C ASN A 171 -3.93 -5.46 -5.45
N TYR A 172 -3.10 -5.18 -6.44
CA TYR A 172 -1.64 -5.21 -6.33
C TYR A 172 -1.13 -3.77 -6.31
N GLY A 173 -1.11 -3.20 -5.11
CA GLY A 173 -0.73 -1.82 -4.84
C GLY A 173 0.61 -1.69 -4.15
N MET A 174 1.02 -0.44 -3.97
CA MET A 174 2.21 -0.12 -3.22
C MET A 174 1.96 1.04 -2.25
N PHE A 175 2.76 1.12 -1.20
CA PHE A 175 2.67 2.19 -0.20
C PHE A 175 4.05 2.68 0.23
N ALA A 176 4.13 3.96 0.59
CA ALA A 176 5.28 4.51 1.28
C ALA A 176 5.11 4.31 2.79
N GLU A 177 6.09 3.68 3.43
CA GLU A 177 6.11 3.47 4.88
C GLU A 177 6.31 4.80 5.62
N LEU A 178 5.47 5.08 6.61
CA LEU A 178 5.55 6.26 7.47
C LEU A 178 6.10 5.93 8.86
N SER A 179 5.82 4.73 9.37
CA SER A 179 6.25 4.29 10.69
C SER A 179 7.71 3.80 10.69
N ASP A 180 8.42 3.93 11.81
CA ASP A 180 9.75 3.31 12.00
C ASP A 180 9.82 2.33 13.18
N ASN A 181 8.67 2.02 13.79
CA ASN A 181 8.58 1.17 14.97
C ASN A 181 8.57 -0.33 14.64
N ILE A 182 8.20 -0.70 13.41
CA ILE A 182 8.13 -2.09 12.94
C ILE A 182 9.09 -2.24 11.76
N PRO A 183 10.08 -3.16 11.81
CA PRO A 183 10.98 -3.39 10.69
C PRO A 183 10.22 -3.86 9.45
N LEU A 184 10.40 -3.18 8.33
CA LEU A 184 9.90 -3.59 7.01
C LEU A 184 11.02 -3.70 5.98
N PHE A 185 10.87 -4.68 5.10
CA PHE A 185 11.71 -4.81 3.91
C PHE A 185 11.01 -4.20 2.70
N ILE A 186 11.79 -3.61 1.80
CA ILE A 186 11.28 -3.17 0.50
C ILE A 186 10.74 -4.40 -0.25
N GLY A 187 9.59 -4.28 -0.89
CA GLY A 187 8.94 -5.41 -1.55
C GLY A 187 8.12 -6.31 -0.63
N GLU A 188 8.06 -6.03 0.68
CA GLU A 188 7.24 -6.82 1.59
C GLU A 188 5.75 -6.51 1.42
N ILE A 189 4.94 -7.55 1.19
CA ILE A 189 3.47 -7.48 1.16
C ILE A 189 2.94 -7.37 2.58
N CYS A 190 2.12 -6.35 2.81
CA CYS A 190 1.36 -6.11 4.03
C CYS A 190 -0.16 -6.20 3.78
N ASN A 191 -0.92 -6.48 4.83
CA ASN A 191 -2.38 -6.55 4.84
C ASN A 191 -2.98 -5.25 5.41
N PRO A 192 -3.61 -4.39 4.59
CA PRO A 192 -4.31 -3.21 5.06
C PRO A 192 -5.58 -3.64 5.80
N VAL A 193 -5.57 -3.47 7.12
CA VAL A 193 -6.67 -3.86 8.00
C VAL A 193 -7.44 -2.65 8.51
N ILE A 194 -6.83 -1.46 8.46
CA ILE A 194 -7.50 -0.19 8.72
C ILE A 194 -7.07 0.77 7.63
N THR A 195 -8.02 1.51 7.05
CA THR A 195 -7.70 2.56 6.10
C THR A 195 -8.38 3.88 6.42
N TYR A 196 -7.69 4.96 6.11
CA TYR A 196 -8.14 6.33 6.28
C TYR A 196 -8.17 7.00 4.91
N ASP A 197 -9.28 7.67 4.57
CA ASP A 197 -9.38 8.42 3.32
C ASP A 197 -9.14 9.91 3.56
N ILE A 198 -8.06 10.45 3.01
CA ILE A 198 -7.67 11.85 3.08
C ILE A 198 -8.13 12.54 1.80
N GLN A 199 -9.06 13.49 1.93
CA GLN A 199 -9.60 14.22 0.78
C GLN A 199 -8.87 15.52 0.51
N ASN A 200 -8.39 16.18 1.55
CA ASN A 200 -7.74 17.48 1.43
C ASN A 200 -6.75 17.72 2.57
N TYR A 201 -5.94 18.76 2.43
CA TYR A 201 -5.10 19.29 3.49
C TYR A 201 -5.11 20.81 3.47
N ASN A 202 -5.10 21.40 4.67
CA ASN A 202 -4.88 22.82 4.83
C ASN A 202 -3.49 23.03 5.40
N LYS A 203 -2.76 24.01 4.87
CA LYS A 203 -1.48 24.43 5.45
C LYS A 203 -1.74 25.47 6.51
N ASP A 204 -1.28 25.23 7.72
CA ASP A 204 -1.34 26.18 8.83
C ASP A 204 0.07 26.51 9.36
N ASN A 205 0.14 27.24 10.47
CA ASN A 205 1.41 27.65 11.09
C ASN A 205 2.21 26.46 11.66
N TYR A 206 1.59 25.31 11.86
CA TYR A 206 2.17 24.12 12.48
C TYR A 206 2.54 23.04 11.46
N GLY A 207 1.88 23.00 10.31
CA GLY A 207 2.19 22.06 9.23
C GLY A 207 1.04 21.90 8.25
N ASN A 208 0.91 20.70 7.69
CA ASN A 208 -0.26 20.32 6.93
C ASN A 208 -1.25 19.64 7.87
N LYS A 209 -2.47 20.16 7.94
CA LYS A 209 -3.60 19.54 8.64
C LYS A 209 -4.46 18.80 7.63
N PHE A 210 -4.50 17.48 7.73
CA PHE A 210 -5.28 16.63 6.82
C PHE A 210 -6.75 16.55 7.24
N ILE A 211 -7.62 16.50 6.25
CA ILE A 211 -9.07 16.34 6.41
C ILE A 211 -9.43 14.93 5.94
N TYR A 212 -10.02 14.16 6.84
CA TYR A 212 -10.41 12.77 6.61
C TYR A 212 -11.89 12.69 6.28
N ASP A 213 -12.25 11.84 5.32
CA ASP A 213 -13.62 11.63 4.87
C ASP A 213 -14.18 10.26 5.31
N GLY A 214 -13.33 9.40 5.83
CA GLY A 214 -13.77 8.12 6.39
C GLY A 214 -12.64 7.27 6.93
N ILE A 215 -13.07 6.30 7.75
CA ILE A 215 -12.23 5.23 8.30
C ILE A 215 -12.93 3.91 7.99
N GLU A 216 -12.19 2.94 7.46
CA GLU A 216 -12.70 1.59 7.22
C GLU A 216 -11.82 0.57 7.92
N SER A 217 -12.47 -0.38 8.60
CA SER A 217 -11.80 -1.55 9.17
C SER A 217 -12.13 -2.78 8.34
N PHE A 218 -11.08 -3.52 7.99
CA PHE A 218 -11.11 -4.80 7.30
C PHE A 218 -10.52 -5.91 8.16
N GLU A 219 -10.18 -5.65 9.42
CA GLU A 219 -9.44 -6.58 10.29
C GLU A 219 -10.19 -7.90 10.52
N GLU A 220 -11.50 -7.83 10.63
CA GLU A 220 -12.37 -9.00 10.86
C GLU A 220 -13.16 -9.41 9.61
N ASP A 221 -12.93 -8.76 8.46
CA ASP A 221 -13.70 -9.05 7.24
C ASP A 221 -13.37 -10.47 6.73
N PRO A 222 -14.32 -11.41 6.73
CA PRO A 222 -14.09 -12.78 6.28
C PRO A 222 -13.89 -12.88 4.75
N LYS A 223 -14.24 -11.84 4.00
CA LYS A 223 -13.96 -11.75 2.55
C LYS A 223 -12.53 -11.32 2.26
N ASN A 224 -11.81 -10.74 3.22
CA ASN A 224 -10.39 -10.43 3.06
C ASN A 224 -9.57 -11.72 3.16
N ILE A 225 -8.98 -12.14 2.04
CA ILE A 225 -8.16 -13.35 1.94
C ILE A 225 -6.93 -13.26 2.83
N LEU A 226 -6.33 -12.07 2.99
CA LEU A 226 -5.13 -11.90 3.81
C LEU A 226 -5.38 -12.11 5.30
N ASN A 227 -6.62 -11.98 5.78
CA ASN A 227 -6.98 -12.30 7.17
C ASN A 227 -6.99 -13.82 7.44
N GLN A 228 -7.05 -14.63 6.38
CA GLN A 228 -7.13 -16.09 6.46
C GLN A 228 -5.76 -16.76 6.34
N ILE A 229 -4.71 -15.99 6.08
CA ILE A 229 -3.36 -16.48 5.84
C ILE A 229 -2.42 -15.81 6.86
N VAL A 230 -1.66 -16.61 7.59
CA VAL A 230 -0.65 -16.11 8.54
C VAL A 230 0.59 -15.61 7.82
N GLY A 231 1.32 -14.67 8.42
CA GLY A 231 2.62 -14.19 7.90
C GLY A 231 2.58 -12.86 7.14
N PHE A 232 1.43 -12.16 7.15
CA PHE A 232 1.31 -10.79 6.66
C PHE A 232 1.27 -9.80 7.82
N LYS A 233 2.13 -8.78 7.78
CA LYS A 233 2.07 -7.67 8.73
C LYS A 233 0.80 -6.88 8.50
N LYS A 234 0.15 -6.47 9.57
CA LYS A 234 -1.04 -5.62 9.53
C LYS A 234 -0.61 -4.17 9.28
N LEU A 235 -1.38 -3.48 8.43
CA LEU A 235 -1.10 -2.13 7.96
C LEU A 235 -2.31 -1.22 8.23
N ILE A 236 -2.02 -0.06 8.81
CA ILE A 236 -2.87 1.13 8.74
C ILE A 236 -2.45 1.91 7.50
N LEU A 237 -3.35 2.04 6.53
CA LEU A 237 -3.06 2.69 5.26
C LEU A 237 -3.86 3.98 5.09
N TYR A 238 -3.14 5.08 4.88
CA TYR A 238 -3.72 6.36 4.51
C TYR A 238 -3.82 6.44 2.98
N GLY A 239 -5.03 6.61 2.46
CA GLY A 239 -5.30 6.95 1.07
C GLY A 239 -5.37 8.45 0.90
N ILE A 240 -4.78 8.98 -0.18
CA ILE A 240 -4.97 10.38 -0.57
C ILE A 240 -5.84 10.48 -1.83
N SER A 241 -6.63 11.55 -1.93
CA SER A 241 -7.47 11.79 -3.11
C SER A 241 -6.66 11.90 -4.40
N ASP A 242 -7.32 11.65 -5.54
CA ASP A 242 -6.64 11.59 -6.83
C ASP A 242 -6.00 12.92 -7.23
N THR A 243 -6.57 14.02 -6.74
CA THR A 243 -6.15 15.40 -6.98
C THR A 243 -5.07 15.89 -6.02
N MET A 244 -4.74 15.11 -4.98
CA MET A 244 -3.74 15.52 -4.00
C MET A 244 -2.31 15.43 -4.58
N PRO A 245 -1.37 16.27 -4.06
CA PRO A 245 0.01 16.24 -4.49
C PRO A 245 0.67 14.87 -4.31
N PHE A 246 1.72 14.61 -5.08
CA PHE A 246 2.52 13.39 -4.96
C PHE A 246 3.10 13.21 -3.55
N ILE A 247 3.14 11.96 -3.10
CA ILE A 247 3.59 11.58 -1.76
C ILE A 247 5.08 11.89 -1.63
N THR A 248 5.38 12.91 -0.84
CA THR A 248 6.73 13.36 -0.51
C THR A 248 6.82 13.64 0.98
N PRO A 249 8.01 13.46 1.60
CA PRO A 249 8.17 13.74 3.03
C PRO A 249 7.91 15.17 3.47
N GLU A 250 7.90 16.09 2.51
CA GLU A 250 7.67 17.52 2.76
C GLU A 250 6.20 17.82 3.01
N ILE A 251 5.32 17.04 2.39
CA ILE A 251 3.87 17.21 2.44
C ILE A 251 3.26 16.23 3.45
N TYR A 252 3.67 14.97 3.35
CA TYR A 252 3.14 13.85 4.08
C TYR A 252 4.20 13.42 5.07
N CYS A 253 3.96 13.52 6.38
CA CYS A 253 4.79 12.87 7.37
C CYS A 253 3.89 12.30 8.46
N GLU A 254 4.37 11.29 9.19
CA GLU A 254 3.61 10.62 10.25
C GLU A 254 2.97 11.62 11.22
N GLU A 255 3.70 12.66 11.64
CA GLU A 255 3.24 13.70 12.57
C GLU A 255 2.09 14.56 12.03
N HIS A 256 1.96 14.69 10.71
CA HIS A 256 0.86 15.42 10.09
C HIS A 256 -0.34 14.51 9.81
N ILE A 257 -0.08 13.23 9.49
CA ILE A 257 -1.05 12.28 8.94
C ILE A 257 -1.68 11.39 9.99
N LEU A 258 -0.96 11.08 11.07
CA LEU A 258 -1.62 10.50 12.21
C LEU A 258 -2.58 11.58 12.70
N PRO A 259 -3.90 11.35 12.69
CA PRO A 259 -4.78 12.12 13.55
C PRO A 259 -4.19 12.08 14.95
N GLU A 260 -4.55 13.00 15.83
CA GLU A 260 -4.33 12.78 17.25
C GLU A 260 -4.83 11.36 17.58
N LEU A 261 -3.92 10.38 17.67
CA LEU A 261 -4.15 8.99 18.11
C LEU A 261 -4.36 9.00 19.63
N VAL A 262 -4.88 10.12 20.11
CA VAL A 262 -4.88 10.70 21.43
C VAL A 262 -6.27 11.33 21.48
N GLU A 263 -7.14 10.71 22.27
CA GLU A 263 -8.54 11.10 22.55
C GLU A 263 -9.66 10.49 21.69
N SER A 264 -9.70 9.15 21.55
CA SER A 264 -10.98 8.39 21.64
C SER A 264 -10.81 6.85 21.56
N LEU A 265 -9.93 6.27 22.38
CA LEU A 265 -10.05 4.86 22.82
C LEU A 265 -10.07 4.82 24.34
#